data_AF-A0A316QYM5-F1
#
_entry.id   AF-A0A316QYM5-F1
#
_cell.length_a   1.000
_cell.length_b   1.000
_cell.length_c   1.000
_cell.angle_alpha   90.00
_cell.angle_beta   90.00
_cell.angle_gamma   90.00
#
_symmetry.space_group_name_H-M   'P 1'
#
loop_
_entity.id
_entity.type
_entity.pdbx_description
1 polymer ?
#
loop_
_entity_poly.entity_id
_entity_poly.type
_entity_poly.pdbx_seq_one_letter_code
_entity_poly.pdbx_strand_id
1 'polypeptide(L)'
;LDTSHVESMRAMFYFSKDGTKEFDLGDQFDTSNVKDISNMFIEMGEGTLKKIRLGAKFDVSKVEKQSGAFEYTGKPYELYCYVKDDATRQWFIEHAEDMCWYIGFYTSWDYKPGYNDYIVNEQSMGLAGMPIRTHEPTDNRIMAEPAKYTELPSKDENGYPISYVTDAKRYYFFGTEIKRDDIEELTIETSCKVPEEVLGQFDLSEKQNGSVMAWYTDKDKDGLYEMTIGQEGGVVANPNCCYLFCDLSQINGMGNLYTSGVTDMSYMFLDYGANGKNNALDLEDNFDTSNVKRMDGMFAHLGAYSEYYSLRLGKAFTFKGLEKVPLLIYYNTPMDLRGTVYVSSDEVRDYITKTIEGQSLVMYYEVVQEVRMF
;
A
#
# COMPACT_ATOMS: atom_id res chain seq x y z
N LEU A 1 25.75 17.47 -16.89
CA LEU A 1 25.52 18.25 -18.13
C LEU A 1 24.55 19.36 -17.76
N ASP A 2 24.81 20.61 -18.13
CA ASP A 2 23.85 21.70 -17.90
C ASP A 2 22.90 21.77 -19.09
N THR A 3 21.62 21.49 -18.86
CA THR A 3 20.55 21.52 -19.88
C THR A 3 19.60 22.70 -19.71
N SER A 4 19.83 23.57 -18.72
CA SER A 4 18.91 24.66 -18.36
C SER A 4 18.69 25.68 -19.48
N HIS A 5 19.53 25.68 -20.52
CA HIS A 5 19.45 26.60 -21.67
C HIS A 5 18.82 25.97 -22.93
N VAL A 6 18.47 24.69 -22.87
CA VAL A 6 18.00 23.93 -24.04
C VAL A 6 16.53 24.26 -24.31
N GLU A 7 16.21 24.64 -25.55
CA GLU A 7 14.82 24.92 -25.97
C GLU A 7 14.16 23.73 -26.71
N SER A 8 14.94 22.77 -27.21
CA SER A 8 14.43 21.59 -27.92
C SER A 8 15.23 20.35 -27.55
N MET A 9 14.51 19.30 -27.16
CA MET A 9 15.03 17.95 -26.90
C MET A 9 14.41 16.94 -27.86
N ARG A 10 13.95 17.42 -29.02
CA ARG A 10 13.38 16.58 -30.07
C ARG A 10 14.34 15.45 -30.41
N ALA A 11 13.84 14.21 -30.41
CA ALA A 11 14.59 13.02 -30.81
C ALA A 11 15.87 12.74 -30.01
N MET A 12 15.97 13.22 -28.75
CA MET A 12 17.21 13.11 -27.96
C MET A 12 17.68 11.66 -27.73
N PHE A 13 16.77 10.72 -27.50
CA PHE A 13 17.06 9.28 -27.29
C PHE A 13 16.45 8.39 -28.39
N TYR A 14 16.13 9.00 -29.52
CA TYR A 14 15.49 8.37 -30.68
C TYR A 14 16.27 7.14 -31.16
N PHE A 15 15.58 5.99 -31.23
CA PHE A 15 16.12 4.74 -31.80
C PHE A 15 17.43 4.27 -31.16
N SER A 16 17.63 4.55 -29.87
CA SER A 16 18.82 4.07 -29.16
C SER A 16 19.00 2.55 -29.24
N LYS A 17 17.90 1.77 -29.16
CA LYS A 17 17.86 0.28 -29.30
C LYS A 17 19.01 -0.44 -28.61
N ASP A 18 19.36 0.05 -27.44
CA ASP A 18 20.56 -0.35 -26.69
C ASP A 18 20.29 -1.49 -25.70
N GLY A 19 19.04 -1.98 -25.62
CA GLY A 19 18.62 -3.01 -24.67
C GLY A 19 18.57 -2.51 -23.22
N THR A 20 18.51 -1.18 -23.00
CA THR A 20 18.41 -0.59 -21.67
C THR A 20 17.10 -0.98 -20.98
N LYS A 21 17.22 -1.50 -19.76
CA LYS A 21 16.07 -1.94 -18.93
C LYS A 21 15.58 -0.87 -17.97
N GLU A 22 16.48 -0.04 -17.45
CA GLU A 22 16.17 1.06 -16.55
C GLU A 22 16.97 2.28 -16.99
N PHE A 23 16.34 3.44 -17.00
CA PHE A 23 16.96 4.69 -17.40
C PHE A 23 16.59 5.82 -16.44
N ASP A 24 17.56 6.65 -16.08
CA ASP A 24 17.39 7.80 -15.18
C ASP A 24 18.09 9.01 -15.79
N LEU A 25 17.35 10.09 -16.01
CA LEU A 25 17.89 11.36 -16.50
C LEU A 25 18.69 12.11 -15.43
N GLY A 26 18.41 11.84 -14.15
CA GLY A 26 19.03 12.47 -13.00
C GLY A 26 18.43 13.84 -12.64
N ASP A 27 18.57 14.22 -11.37
CA ASP A 27 17.87 15.40 -10.79
C ASP A 27 18.36 16.75 -11.34
N GLN A 28 19.47 16.77 -12.06
CA GLN A 28 20.03 17.97 -12.67
C GLN A 28 19.62 18.14 -14.14
N PHE A 29 18.81 17.22 -14.68
CA PHE A 29 18.28 17.32 -16.03
C PHE A 29 17.16 18.35 -16.08
N ASP A 30 17.54 19.59 -16.33
CA ASP A 30 16.66 20.75 -16.35
C ASP A 30 16.00 20.92 -17.72
N THR A 31 14.67 20.88 -17.76
CA THR A 31 13.86 21.11 -18.97
C THR A 31 13.00 22.37 -18.90
N SER A 32 13.27 23.26 -17.93
CA SER A 32 12.45 24.46 -17.66
C SER A 32 12.39 25.49 -18.80
N ASN A 33 13.23 25.35 -19.84
CA ASN A 33 13.20 26.16 -21.05
C ASN A 33 12.83 25.37 -22.32
N VAL A 34 12.59 24.07 -22.21
CA VAL A 34 12.30 23.20 -23.35
C VAL A 34 10.87 23.41 -23.82
N LYS A 35 10.71 23.61 -25.13
CA LYS A 35 9.42 23.77 -25.81
C LYS A 35 9.04 22.57 -26.68
N ASP A 36 10.03 21.76 -27.09
CA ASP A 36 9.81 20.64 -27.99
C ASP A 36 10.49 19.36 -27.46
N ILE A 37 9.66 18.39 -27.08
CA ILE A 37 10.05 17.04 -26.65
C ILE A 37 9.58 15.97 -27.64
N SER A 38 9.22 16.36 -28.88
CA SER A 38 8.68 15.43 -29.87
C SER A 38 9.65 14.28 -30.10
N ASN A 39 9.14 13.04 -30.11
CA ASN A 39 9.91 11.83 -30.34
C ASN A 39 11.12 11.64 -29.40
N MET A 40 11.11 12.25 -28.20
CA MET A 40 12.29 12.26 -27.32
C MET A 40 12.78 10.85 -26.96
N PHE A 41 11.90 9.90 -26.69
CA PHE A 41 12.23 8.53 -26.23
C PHE A 41 11.84 7.42 -27.20
N ILE A 42 11.43 7.76 -28.43
CA ILE A 42 10.89 6.76 -29.36
C ILE A 42 11.83 5.57 -29.60
N GLU A 43 11.27 4.36 -29.51
CA GLU A 43 11.98 3.08 -29.63
C GLU A 43 13.18 2.90 -28.67
N MET A 44 13.22 3.62 -27.54
CA MET A 44 14.26 3.47 -26.54
C MET A 44 14.25 2.08 -25.88
N GLY A 45 15.43 1.47 -25.74
CA GLY A 45 15.61 0.18 -25.10
C GLY A 45 15.02 -1.02 -25.87
N GLU A 46 14.58 -0.85 -27.12
CA GLU A 46 14.06 -1.94 -27.99
C GLU A 46 12.96 -2.80 -27.32
N GLY A 47 12.06 -2.15 -26.56
CA GLY A 47 10.99 -2.86 -25.84
C GLY A 47 11.47 -3.64 -24.60
N THR A 48 12.71 -3.43 -24.14
CA THR A 48 13.23 -3.99 -22.88
C THR A 48 13.18 -3.02 -21.71
N LEU A 49 12.90 -1.73 -21.96
CA LEU A 49 12.79 -0.69 -20.95
C LEU A 49 11.57 -0.94 -20.05
N LYS A 50 11.82 -1.09 -18.75
CA LYS A 50 10.82 -1.32 -17.70
C LYS A 50 10.67 -0.13 -16.76
N LYS A 51 11.66 0.75 -16.73
CA LYS A 51 11.67 1.94 -15.88
C LYS A 51 12.34 3.11 -16.58
N ILE A 52 11.68 4.25 -16.58
CA ILE A 52 12.29 5.54 -16.92
C ILE A 52 12.00 6.55 -15.82
N ARG A 53 13.03 7.22 -15.32
CA ARG A 53 12.93 8.29 -14.32
C ARG A 53 13.35 9.62 -14.93
N LEU A 54 12.47 10.61 -14.84
CA LEU A 54 12.68 11.92 -15.47
C LEU A 54 13.45 12.90 -14.59
N GLY A 55 13.39 12.74 -13.27
CA GLY A 55 14.15 13.50 -12.29
C GLY A 55 13.51 14.82 -11.87
N ALA A 56 14.00 15.38 -10.75
CA ALA A 56 13.38 16.48 -10.03
C ALA A 56 13.25 17.81 -10.82
N LYS A 57 14.07 18.02 -11.85
CA LYS A 57 14.07 19.24 -12.68
C LYS A 57 13.43 19.05 -14.06
N PHE A 58 12.76 17.92 -14.29
CA PHE A 58 11.93 17.75 -15.47
C PHE A 58 10.67 18.60 -15.35
N ASP A 59 10.66 19.73 -16.04
CA ASP A 59 9.61 20.73 -16.07
C ASP A 59 8.93 20.75 -17.44
N VAL A 60 7.61 20.57 -17.44
CA VAL A 60 6.76 20.53 -18.63
C VAL A 60 6.01 21.85 -18.88
N SER A 61 6.18 22.86 -18.02
CA SER A 61 5.40 24.10 -18.03
C SER A 61 5.53 24.95 -19.31
N LYS A 62 6.58 24.73 -20.11
CA LYS A 62 6.82 25.42 -21.39
C LYS A 62 6.75 24.49 -22.60
N VAL A 63 6.40 23.22 -22.43
CA VAL A 63 6.33 22.28 -23.54
C VAL A 63 5.13 22.63 -24.43
N GLU A 64 5.40 22.84 -25.71
CA GLU A 64 4.42 23.17 -26.75
C GLU A 64 4.27 22.05 -27.78
N LYS A 65 5.26 21.13 -27.87
CA LYS A 65 5.29 20.02 -28.82
C LYS A 65 5.77 18.74 -28.16
N GLN A 66 4.88 17.75 -28.11
CA GLN A 66 5.09 16.47 -27.42
C GLN A 66 4.75 15.25 -28.27
N SER A 67 4.48 15.44 -29.56
CA SER A 67 4.03 14.36 -30.45
C SER A 67 5.00 13.17 -30.44
N GLY A 68 4.50 11.97 -30.18
CA GLY A 68 5.27 10.72 -30.24
C GLY A 68 6.41 10.61 -29.23
N ALA A 69 6.44 11.45 -28.17
CA ALA A 69 7.54 11.48 -27.21
C ALA A 69 7.86 10.10 -26.60
N PHE A 70 6.86 9.23 -26.45
CA PHE A 70 6.97 7.89 -25.87
C PHE A 70 6.54 6.77 -26.84
N GLU A 71 6.45 7.06 -28.14
CA GLU A 71 6.07 6.05 -29.13
C GLU A 71 7.06 4.87 -29.08
N TYR A 72 6.56 3.63 -29.03
CA TYR A 72 7.40 2.43 -28.87
C TYR A 72 8.44 2.47 -27.71
N THR A 73 8.19 3.26 -26.67
CA THR A 73 9.07 3.30 -25.49
C THR A 73 8.61 2.24 -24.49
N GLY A 74 9.35 1.12 -24.40
CA GLY A 74 8.99 -0.01 -23.52
C GLY A 74 7.71 -0.75 -23.92
N LYS A 75 7.49 -1.94 -23.37
CA LYS A 75 6.28 -2.75 -23.67
C LYS A 75 5.07 -2.28 -22.84
N PRO A 76 3.85 -2.29 -23.42
CA PRO A 76 2.61 -2.09 -22.67
C PRO A 76 2.57 -2.95 -21.41
N TYR A 77 2.12 -2.35 -20.30
CA TYR A 77 2.03 -2.98 -18.98
C TYR A 77 3.37 -3.35 -18.31
N GLU A 78 4.51 -2.98 -18.89
CA GLU A 78 5.84 -3.30 -18.33
C GLU A 78 6.72 -2.08 -18.03
N LEU A 79 6.45 -0.92 -18.64
CA LEU A 79 7.22 0.31 -18.43
C LEU A 79 6.56 1.24 -17.40
N TYR A 80 7.29 1.58 -16.34
CA TYR A 80 6.93 2.65 -15.42
C TYR A 80 7.70 3.93 -15.78
N CYS A 81 6.97 5.05 -15.94
CA CYS A 81 7.53 6.39 -16.13
C CYS A 81 7.38 7.19 -14.84
N TYR A 82 8.50 7.61 -14.25
CA TYR A 82 8.55 8.33 -12.98
C TYR A 82 8.76 9.83 -13.21
N VAL A 83 7.78 10.64 -12.81
CA VAL A 83 7.75 12.11 -12.95
C VAL A 83 7.86 12.78 -11.60
N LYS A 84 8.34 14.02 -11.53
CA LYS A 84 8.70 14.67 -10.25
C LYS A 84 7.55 14.93 -9.27
N ASP A 85 6.32 15.14 -9.73
CA ASP A 85 5.17 15.54 -8.91
C ASP A 85 3.84 15.25 -9.63
N ASP A 86 2.71 15.38 -8.90
CA ASP A 86 1.37 15.13 -9.44
C ASP A 86 0.96 16.12 -10.53
N ALA A 87 1.47 17.36 -10.48
CA ALA A 87 1.19 18.35 -11.51
C ALA A 87 1.79 17.92 -12.86
N THR A 88 3.02 17.42 -12.83
CA THR A 88 3.71 16.84 -13.99
C THR A 88 3.01 15.56 -14.44
N ARG A 89 2.59 14.70 -13.51
CA ARG A 89 1.81 13.49 -13.83
C ARG A 89 0.50 13.83 -14.54
N GLN A 90 -0.25 14.79 -14.02
CA GLN A 90 -1.51 15.22 -14.60
C GLN A 90 -1.32 15.78 -16.01
N TRP A 91 -0.27 16.60 -16.22
CA TRP A 91 0.09 17.07 -17.56
C TRP A 91 0.39 15.90 -18.51
N PHE A 92 1.13 14.89 -18.05
CA PHE A 92 1.41 13.70 -18.86
C PHE A 92 0.15 12.94 -19.26
N ILE A 93 -0.83 12.81 -18.35
CA ILE A 93 -2.11 12.14 -18.60
C ILE A 93 -2.93 12.92 -19.64
N GLU A 94 -2.98 14.24 -19.52
CA GLU A 94 -3.71 15.12 -20.45
C GLU A 94 -3.14 15.07 -21.88
N HIS A 95 -1.85 14.77 -22.02
CA HIS A 95 -1.16 14.71 -23.31
C HIS A 95 -0.73 13.29 -23.71
N ALA A 96 -1.23 12.26 -23.03
CA ALA A 96 -0.77 10.88 -23.21
C ALA A 96 -1.04 10.36 -24.62
N GLU A 97 -2.17 10.73 -25.22
CA GLU A 97 -2.53 10.36 -26.59
C GLU A 97 -1.56 11.02 -27.60
N ASP A 98 -1.30 12.32 -27.48
CA ASP A 98 -0.33 13.04 -28.33
C ASP A 98 1.08 12.45 -28.22
N MET A 99 1.48 12.09 -27.00
CA MET A 99 2.79 11.50 -26.73
C MET A 99 2.93 10.05 -27.20
N CYS A 100 1.85 9.44 -27.71
CA CYS A 100 1.78 8.03 -28.04
C CYS A 100 2.10 7.11 -26.85
N TRP A 101 1.68 7.49 -25.63
CA TRP A 101 1.90 6.67 -24.43
C TRP A 101 1.23 5.30 -24.59
N TYR A 102 2.06 4.26 -24.75
CA TYR A 102 1.64 2.89 -25.08
C TYR A 102 0.81 2.72 -26.35
N ILE A 103 1.00 3.59 -27.32
CA ILE A 103 0.41 3.46 -28.67
C ILE A 103 1.48 2.88 -29.61
N GLY A 104 1.08 1.92 -30.47
CA GLY A 104 1.91 1.38 -31.56
C GLY A 104 2.44 -0.05 -31.38
N PHE A 105 2.53 -0.61 -30.17
CA PHE A 105 3.07 -1.96 -29.94
C PHE A 105 2.05 -3.08 -30.10
N TYR A 106 1.89 -3.71 -31.28
CA TYR A 106 1.06 -4.92 -31.50
C TYR A 106 -0.35 -4.91 -30.85
N THR A 107 -0.84 -3.75 -30.44
CA THR A 107 -2.14 -3.45 -29.84
C THR A 107 -2.92 -2.51 -30.76
N SER A 108 -4.18 -2.22 -30.42
CA SER A 108 -4.96 -1.20 -31.13
C SER A 108 -4.21 0.14 -31.19
N TRP A 109 -4.47 0.90 -32.25
CA TRP A 109 -4.04 2.31 -32.39
C TRP A 109 -4.88 3.27 -31.53
N ASP A 110 -5.86 2.75 -30.80
CA ASP A 110 -6.66 3.52 -29.86
C ASP A 110 -5.93 3.71 -28.53
N TYR A 111 -5.86 4.96 -28.08
CA TYR A 111 -5.42 5.28 -26.72
C TYR A 111 -6.33 4.61 -25.67
N LYS A 112 -5.73 4.06 -24.61
CA LYS A 112 -6.48 3.47 -23.49
C LYS A 112 -6.14 4.18 -22.18
N PRO A 113 -7.11 4.81 -21.50
CA PRO A 113 -6.87 5.53 -20.24
C PRO A 113 -6.28 4.67 -19.10
N GLY A 114 -6.54 3.35 -19.08
CA GLY A 114 -5.97 2.43 -18.07
C GLY A 114 -4.44 2.30 -18.12
N TYR A 115 -3.79 2.86 -19.14
CA TYR A 115 -2.34 2.93 -19.24
C TYR A 115 -1.70 4.04 -18.38
N ASN A 116 -2.51 4.96 -17.86
CA ASN A 116 -2.02 6.09 -17.06
C ASN A 116 -1.53 5.69 -15.67
N ASP A 117 -1.88 4.49 -15.21
CA ASP A 117 -1.41 3.93 -13.93
C ASP A 117 0.11 3.68 -13.92
N TYR A 118 0.73 3.65 -15.11
CA TYR A 118 2.17 3.45 -15.29
C TYR A 118 2.96 4.77 -15.37
N ILE A 119 2.28 5.91 -15.33
CA ILE A 119 2.90 7.22 -15.12
C ILE A 119 2.79 7.50 -13.63
N VAL A 120 3.92 7.54 -12.94
CA VAL A 120 4.00 7.50 -11.49
C VAL A 120 4.71 8.74 -11.01
N ASN A 121 4.19 9.38 -9.97
CA ASN A 121 4.91 10.44 -9.27
C ASN A 121 6.10 9.82 -8.49
N GLU A 122 7.32 10.33 -8.65
CA GLU A 122 8.50 9.81 -7.98
C GLU A 122 8.61 10.28 -6.52
N GLN A 123 7.92 11.34 -6.12
CA GLN A 123 7.83 11.73 -4.72
C GLN A 123 6.98 10.73 -3.92
N SER A 124 6.13 9.99 -4.63
CA SER A 124 5.63 8.71 -4.15
C SER A 124 6.62 7.61 -4.56
N MET A 125 7.91 7.68 -4.16
CA MET A 125 8.94 6.61 -4.27
C MET A 125 9.91 6.50 -3.05
N GLY A 126 9.47 5.96 -1.92
CA GLY A 126 10.30 5.39 -0.85
C GLY A 126 10.96 4.05 -1.25
N LEU A 127 12.22 4.12 -1.68
CA LEU A 127 13.26 3.07 -1.67
C LEU A 127 12.84 1.61 -2.00
N ALA A 128 13.30 1.16 -3.17
CA ALA A 128 13.38 -0.23 -3.65
C ALA A 128 12.08 -0.88 -4.17
N GLY A 129 11.79 -0.68 -5.46
CA GLY A 129 11.08 -1.67 -6.29
C GLY A 129 9.66 -2.03 -5.88
N MET A 130 8.99 -1.15 -5.14
CA MET A 130 7.62 -1.30 -4.65
C MET A 130 6.85 0.00 -4.92
N PRO A 131 5.53 -0.05 -5.16
CA PRO A 131 4.75 1.16 -5.35
C PRO A 131 4.75 1.99 -4.07
N ILE A 132 5.22 3.22 -4.16
CA ILE A 132 5.09 4.23 -3.11
C ILE A 132 4.00 5.18 -3.67
N ARG A 133 2.89 5.55 -3.02
CA ARG A 133 2.54 6.04 -1.68
C ARG A 133 2.73 7.54 -1.49
N THR A 134 1.72 8.31 -1.89
CA THR A 134 1.69 9.79 -1.89
C THR A 134 1.59 10.42 -0.48
N HIS A 135 1.53 9.61 0.58
CA HIS A 135 1.29 10.07 1.96
C HIS A 135 2.21 9.39 3.01
N GLU A 136 3.44 8.99 2.68
CA GLU A 136 4.34 8.45 3.70
C GLU A 136 4.69 9.50 4.78
N PRO A 137 4.52 9.18 6.08
CA PRO A 137 4.82 10.11 7.17
C PRO A 137 6.34 10.37 7.24
N THR A 138 6.74 11.62 7.00
CA THR A 138 8.07 12.11 7.38
C THR A 138 8.12 12.35 8.88
N ASP A 139 9.33 12.35 9.48
CA ASP A 139 9.58 12.56 10.92
C ASP A 139 8.91 13.82 11.52
N ASN A 140 8.45 14.75 10.68
CA ASN A 140 7.78 15.97 11.09
C ASN A 140 6.24 15.95 10.98
N ARG A 141 5.57 14.84 10.63
CA ARG A 141 4.08 14.77 10.51
C ARG A 141 3.46 15.89 9.62
N ILE A 142 4.18 16.40 8.61
CA ILE A 142 3.70 17.54 7.79
C ILE A 142 2.93 17.13 6.51
N MET A 143 3.05 15.89 6.01
CA MET A 143 2.47 15.55 4.70
C MET A 143 1.23 14.63 4.72
N ALA A 144 0.87 14.05 5.86
CA ALA A 144 -0.37 13.31 6.00
C ALA A 144 -0.67 13.10 7.48
N GLU A 145 -1.86 13.46 7.91
CA GLU A 145 -2.30 13.21 9.28
C GLU A 145 -2.67 11.73 9.43
N PRO A 146 -2.14 11.02 10.45
CA PRO A 146 -2.49 9.62 10.65
C PRO A 146 -3.93 9.49 11.12
N ALA A 147 -4.54 8.32 10.88
CA ALA A 147 -5.77 7.95 11.55
C ALA A 147 -5.60 8.05 13.08
N LYS A 148 -6.62 8.56 13.76
CA LYS A 148 -6.63 8.79 15.20
C LYS A 148 -6.41 7.48 15.95
N TYR A 149 -5.47 7.51 16.88
CA TYR A 149 -5.29 6.43 17.84
C TYR A 149 -6.44 6.44 18.84
N THR A 150 -6.96 5.26 19.13
CA THR A 150 -7.89 5.08 20.24
C THR A 150 -7.27 4.12 21.24
N GLU A 151 -6.86 4.66 22.38
CA GLU A 151 -6.48 3.87 23.54
C GLU A 151 -7.64 2.93 23.87
N LEU A 152 -7.39 1.63 23.78
CA LEU A 152 -8.30 0.66 24.37
C LEU A 152 -8.34 0.93 25.88
N PRO A 153 -9.52 0.80 26.52
CA PRO A 153 -9.61 0.93 27.96
C PRO A 153 -8.59 0.00 28.63
N SER A 154 -7.65 0.56 29.37
CA SER A 154 -6.74 -0.23 30.20
C SER A 154 -7.44 -0.74 31.45
N LYS A 155 -8.63 -0.19 31.76
CA LYS A 155 -9.41 -0.49 32.96
C LYS A 155 -10.91 -0.55 32.66
N ASP A 156 -11.63 -1.41 33.37
CA ASP A 156 -13.10 -1.47 33.32
C ASP A 156 -13.76 -0.31 34.08
N GLU A 157 -15.10 -0.28 34.10
CA GLU A 157 -15.91 0.72 34.82
C GLU A 157 -15.62 0.80 36.33
N ASN A 158 -14.93 -0.21 36.88
CA ASN A 158 -14.54 -0.31 38.28
C ASN A 158 -13.04 -0.04 38.50
N GLY A 159 -12.28 0.32 37.46
CA GLY A 159 -10.87 0.67 37.55
C GLY A 159 -9.91 -0.54 37.59
N TYR A 160 -10.38 -1.76 37.34
CA TYR A 160 -9.52 -2.96 37.30
C TYR A 160 -8.82 -3.10 35.95
N PRO A 161 -7.54 -3.51 35.89
CA PRO A 161 -6.86 -3.82 34.65
C PRO A 161 -7.68 -4.84 33.84
N ILE A 162 -8.00 -4.51 32.59
CA ILE A 162 -8.68 -5.46 31.72
C ILE A 162 -7.65 -6.52 31.34
N SER A 163 -7.67 -7.69 32.00
CA SER A 163 -6.97 -8.86 31.48
C SER A 163 -7.74 -9.38 30.26
N TYR A 164 -7.14 -9.24 29.08
CA TYR A 164 -7.75 -9.40 27.75
C TYR A 164 -8.02 -10.87 27.37
N VAL A 165 -8.86 -11.55 28.13
CA VAL A 165 -9.23 -12.95 27.88
C VAL A 165 -10.76 -13.09 27.93
N THR A 166 -11.33 -13.24 26.73
CA THR A 166 -12.53 -14.01 26.34
C THR A 166 -13.87 -13.74 27.06
N ASP A 167 -14.87 -13.42 26.23
CA ASP A 167 -16.30 -13.75 26.35
C ASP A 167 -17.31 -12.60 26.52
N ALA A 168 -16.90 -11.34 26.69
CA ALA A 168 -17.90 -10.25 26.78
C ALA A 168 -17.48 -8.82 26.37
N LYS A 169 -16.22 -8.55 26.00
CA LYS A 169 -15.81 -7.18 25.63
C LYS A 169 -15.65 -7.06 24.12
N ARG A 170 -16.56 -6.31 23.51
CA ARG A 170 -16.58 -6.00 22.08
C ARG A 170 -15.78 -4.74 21.84
N TYR A 171 -14.86 -4.75 20.89
CA TYR A 171 -14.08 -3.55 20.57
C TYR A 171 -14.88 -2.61 19.68
N TYR A 172 -14.75 -1.31 19.94
CA TYR A 172 -15.29 -0.30 19.05
C TYR A 172 -14.29 0.02 17.94
N PHE A 173 -14.80 0.25 16.74
CA PHE A 173 -14.01 0.59 15.58
C PHE A 173 -13.48 2.02 15.72
N PHE A 174 -12.15 2.21 15.80
CA PHE A 174 -11.49 3.53 15.72
C PHE A 174 -12.13 4.66 16.56
N GLY A 175 -12.46 4.40 17.82
CA GLY A 175 -13.02 5.43 18.70
C GLY A 175 -14.40 5.93 18.32
N THR A 176 -15.04 5.23 17.40
CA THR A 176 -16.45 5.38 17.07
C THR A 176 -17.29 4.59 18.08
N GLU A 177 -18.60 4.69 17.94
CA GLU A 177 -19.58 3.92 18.69
C GLU A 177 -20.03 2.64 17.96
N ILE A 178 -19.45 2.36 16.79
CA ILE A 178 -19.68 1.13 16.01
C ILE A 178 -18.81 0.02 16.57
N LYS A 179 -19.40 -1.15 16.86
CA LYS A 179 -18.63 -2.30 17.31
C LYS A 179 -18.02 -3.03 16.12
N ARG A 180 -16.84 -3.62 16.32
CA ARG A 180 -16.16 -4.37 15.26
C ARG A 180 -16.90 -5.64 14.86
N ASP A 181 -17.65 -6.27 15.77
CA ASP A 181 -18.49 -7.43 15.46
C ASP A 181 -19.75 -7.06 14.64
N ASP A 182 -20.09 -5.77 14.59
CA ASP A 182 -21.14 -5.24 13.71
C ASP A 182 -20.57 -4.86 12.32
N ILE A 183 -19.26 -4.96 12.08
CA ILE A 183 -18.62 -4.69 10.78
C ILE A 183 -18.29 -6.01 10.10
N GLU A 184 -18.89 -6.25 8.93
CA GLU A 184 -18.59 -7.46 8.17
C GLU A 184 -17.56 -7.29 7.07
N GLU A 185 -17.41 -6.06 6.57
CA GLU A 185 -16.40 -5.69 5.59
C GLU A 185 -15.78 -4.34 5.95
N LEU A 186 -14.46 -4.26 5.88
CA LEU A 186 -13.73 -2.99 5.93
C LEU A 186 -13.05 -2.74 4.59
N THR A 187 -13.23 -1.55 4.02
CA THR A 187 -12.49 -1.10 2.83
C THR A 187 -11.57 0.06 3.18
N ILE A 188 -10.34 0.04 2.67
CA ILE A 188 -9.37 1.12 2.80
C ILE A 188 -9.21 1.78 1.42
N GLU A 189 -9.61 3.04 1.31
CA GLU A 189 -9.66 3.77 0.04
C GLU A 189 -8.63 4.91 -0.04
N THR A 190 -8.33 5.31 -1.28
CA THR A 190 -7.42 6.42 -1.61
C THR A 190 -8.14 7.76 -1.78
N SER A 191 -9.37 7.88 -1.30
CA SER A 191 -10.18 9.09 -1.34
C SER A 191 -10.86 9.25 0.01
N CYS A 192 -10.91 10.47 0.55
CA CYS A 192 -11.67 10.77 1.78
C CYS A 192 -13.08 11.33 1.50
N LYS A 193 -13.51 11.33 0.23
CA LYS A 193 -14.83 11.83 -0.16
C LYS A 193 -15.91 10.83 0.23
N VAL A 194 -16.67 11.19 1.24
CA VAL A 194 -17.81 10.40 1.72
C VAL A 194 -18.95 10.44 0.68
N PRO A 195 -19.49 9.28 0.24
CA PRO A 195 -20.66 9.22 -0.64
C PRO A 195 -21.93 9.81 0.00
N GLU A 196 -22.92 10.20 -0.82
CA GLU A 196 -24.17 10.79 -0.31
C GLU A 196 -25.07 9.77 0.43
N GLU A 197 -25.04 8.50 0.02
CA GLU A 197 -25.92 7.44 0.54
C GLU A 197 -25.22 6.59 1.62
N VAL A 198 -24.78 7.22 2.71
CA VAL A 198 -24.19 6.54 3.88
C VAL A 198 -25.10 6.61 5.10
N LEU A 199 -25.02 5.61 5.98
CA LEU A 199 -25.77 5.58 7.24
C LEU A 199 -25.16 6.53 8.28
N GLY A 200 -23.83 6.65 8.26
CA GLY A 200 -23.09 7.53 9.14
C GLY A 200 -21.65 7.71 8.67
N GLN A 201 -21.00 8.72 9.23
CA GLN A 201 -19.61 9.07 8.95
C GLN A 201 -18.92 9.62 10.19
N PHE A 202 -17.60 9.46 10.23
CA PHE A 202 -16.72 9.87 11.32
C PHE A 202 -15.48 10.54 10.74
N ASP A 203 -15.04 11.62 11.39
CA ASP A 203 -13.73 12.19 11.13
C ASP A 203 -12.70 11.47 12.00
N LEU A 204 -11.88 10.63 11.37
CA LEU A 204 -10.83 9.86 12.01
C LEU A 204 -9.48 10.58 12.01
N SER A 205 -9.39 11.82 11.53
CA SER A 205 -8.14 12.59 11.58
C SER A 205 -7.83 13.04 13.03
N GLU A 206 -6.55 13.01 13.43
CA GLU A 206 -6.06 13.40 14.78
C GLU A 206 -6.51 14.83 15.21
N LYS A 207 -6.59 15.76 14.26
CA LYS A 207 -6.94 17.18 14.37
C LYS A 207 -8.40 17.45 14.00
N GLN A 208 -9.16 16.43 13.58
CA GLN A 208 -10.57 16.55 13.22
C GLN A 208 -10.78 17.58 12.09
N ASN A 209 -10.04 17.43 10.99
CA ASN A 209 -10.08 18.30 9.81
C ASN A 209 -10.62 17.63 8.54
N GLY A 210 -11.12 16.39 8.65
CA GLY A 210 -11.68 15.61 7.55
C GLY A 210 -10.67 14.99 6.60
N SER A 211 -9.36 15.01 6.92
CA SER A 211 -8.34 14.41 6.04
C SER A 211 -8.33 12.88 6.06
N VAL A 212 -8.92 12.29 7.10
CA VAL A 212 -9.15 10.84 7.21
C VAL A 212 -10.59 10.66 7.63
N MET A 213 -11.40 10.14 6.73
CA MET A 213 -12.82 9.93 6.96
C MET A 213 -13.10 8.44 7.09
N ALA A 214 -14.05 8.08 7.94
CA ALA A 214 -14.70 6.79 7.89
C ALA A 214 -16.19 6.95 7.65
N TRP A 215 -16.81 5.99 6.99
CA TRP A 215 -18.24 5.96 6.76
C TRP A 215 -18.71 4.53 6.60
N TYR A 216 -20.00 4.31 6.79
CA TYR A 216 -20.55 2.97 6.72
C TYR A 216 -21.92 2.93 6.07
N THR A 217 -22.20 1.79 5.46
CA THR A 217 -23.48 1.41 4.86
C THR A 217 -23.94 0.08 5.45
N ASP A 218 -25.16 -0.30 5.07
CA ASP A 218 -25.70 -1.65 5.24
C ASP A 218 -26.29 -2.01 3.86
N LYS A 219 -25.43 -2.48 2.94
CA LYS A 219 -25.81 -2.63 1.52
C LYS A 219 -26.84 -3.75 1.34
N ASP A 220 -26.74 -4.81 2.13
CA ASP A 220 -27.59 -5.99 2.03
C ASP A 220 -28.77 -6.02 3.01
N LYS A 221 -28.80 -5.09 3.99
CA LYS A 221 -29.85 -4.89 4.99
C LYS A 221 -29.93 -6.02 6.01
N ASP A 222 -28.81 -6.65 6.32
CA ASP A 222 -28.72 -7.71 7.33
C ASP A 222 -28.44 -7.17 8.75
N GLY A 223 -28.13 -5.87 8.86
CA GLY A 223 -27.84 -5.17 10.12
C GLY A 223 -26.36 -5.18 10.52
N LEU A 224 -25.48 -5.73 9.68
CA LEU A 224 -24.04 -5.56 9.72
C LEU A 224 -23.62 -4.46 8.74
N TYR A 225 -22.41 -3.93 8.94
CA TYR A 225 -21.96 -2.75 8.24
C TYR A 225 -20.79 -3.04 7.30
N GLU A 226 -20.84 -2.49 6.09
CA GLU A 226 -19.65 -2.25 5.29
C GLU A 226 -19.06 -0.90 5.68
N MET A 227 -17.92 -0.95 6.36
CA MET A 227 -17.18 0.21 6.81
C MET A 227 -16.11 0.57 5.77
N THR A 228 -15.89 1.86 5.56
CA THR A 228 -14.77 2.36 4.75
C THR A 228 -13.94 3.34 5.57
N ILE A 229 -12.61 3.28 5.45
CA ILE A 229 -11.70 4.37 5.85
C ILE A 229 -11.07 4.92 4.57
N GLY A 230 -11.11 6.24 4.41
CA GLY A 230 -10.61 6.94 3.25
C GLY A 230 -9.71 8.12 3.60
N GLN A 231 -8.59 8.21 2.89
CA GLN A 231 -7.68 9.36 2.89
C GLN A 231 -7.23 9.56 1.45
N GLU A 232 -7.16 10.82 0.99
CA GLU A 232 -6.62 11.12 -0.34
C GLU A 232 -5.27 10.44 -0.51
N GLY A 233 -5.09 9.69 -1.60
CA GLY A 233 -3.85 8.99 -1.89
C GLY A 233 -3.43 7.89 -0.90
N GLY A 234 -4.31 7.39 -0.03
CA GLY A 234 -4.07 6.25 0.86
C GLY A 234 -4.01 6.61 2.34
N VAL A 235 -4.35 5.65 3.20
CA VAL A 235 -4.57 5.87 4.64
C VAL A 235 -3.28 5.67 5.42
N VAL A 236 -2.85 6.71 6.13
CA VAL A 236 -1.69 6.67 7.02
C VAL A 236 -2.06 6.07 8.36
N ALA A 237 -1.45 4.93 8.66
CA ALA A 237 -1.66 4.23 9.91
C ALA A 237 -1.04 5.01 11.09
N ASN A 238 -1.65 4.89 12.26
CA ASN A 238 -1.13 5.49 13.47
C ASN A 238 0.16 4.79 13.93
N PRO A 239 1.16 5.48 14.50
CA PRO A 239 2.34 4.84 15.09
C PRO A 239 2.04 3.70 16.07
N ASN A 240 0.87 3.71 16.71
CA ASN A 240 0.32 2.62 17.50
C ASN A 240 -0.88 1.99 16.78
N CYS A 241 -0.69 0.81 16.19
CA CYS A 241 -1.72 0.01 15.54
C CYS A 241 -2.16 -1.19 16.37
N CYS A 242 -2.01 -1.14 17.70
CA CYS A 242 -2.48 -2.23 18.54
C CYS A 242 -3.98 -2.47 18.33
N TYR A 243 -4.37 -3.73 18.11
CA TYR A 243 -5.78 -4.12 17.93
C TYR A 243 -6.52 -3.39 16.80
N LEU A 244 -5.82 -2.85 15.80
CA LEU A 244 -6.45 -2.01 14.77
C LEU A 244 -7.59 -2.73 14.05
N PHE A 245 -7.34 -3.98 13.69
CA PHE A 245 -8.19 -4.84 12.88
C PHE A 245 -8.62 -6.12 13.61
N CYS A 246 -8.62 -6.10 14.95
CA CYS A 246 -9.06 -7.25 15.72
C CYS A 246 -10.55 -7.53 15.49
N ASP A 247 -10.96 -8.79 15.63
CA ASP A 247 -12.33 -9.30 15.40
C ASP A 247 -12.91 -9.10 13.99
N LEU A 248 -12.22 -8.42 13.08
CA LEU A 248 -12.68 -8.26 11.69
C LEU A 248 -12.53 -9.57 10.91
N SER A 249 -13.27 -9.72 9.82
CA SER A 249 -13.20 -10.90 8.96
C SER A 249 -13.06 -10.62 7.47
N GLN A 250 -13.02 -9.36 7.04
CA GLN A 250 -12.81 -9.03 5.63
C GLN A 250 -12.27 -7.62 5.54
N ILE A 251 -11.07 -7.48 4.96
CA ILE A 251 -10.46 -6.18 4.71
C ILE A 251 -10.05 -6.13 3.24
N ASN A 252 -10.54 -5.10 2.55
CA ASN A 252 -10.19 -4.80 1.17
C ASN A 252 -9.29 -3.55 1.12
N GLY A 253 -8.38 -3.53 0.14
CA GLY A 253 -7.49 -2.38 -0.07
C GLY A 253 -6.37 -2.29 0.96
N MET A 254 -5.87 -3.41 1.47
CA MET A 254 -4.73 -3.42 2.40
C MET A 254 -3.49 -2.73 1.80
N GLY A 255 -3.34 -2.75 0.47
CA GLY A 255 -2.29 -2.02 -0.24
C GLY A 255 -2.37 -0.49 -0.12
N ASN A 256 -3.53 0.04 0.29
CA ASN A 256 -3.78 1.46 0.53
C ASN A 256 -3.49 1.89 1.98
N LEU A 257 -3.16 0.97 2.89
CA LEU A 257 -2.76 1.28 4.27
C LEU A 257 -1.25 1.50 4.36
N TYR A 258 -0.83 2.64 4.92
CA TYR A 258 0.57 3.03 5.00
C TYR A 258 1.09 2.81 6.41
N THR A 259 1.90 1.77 6.56
CA THR A 259 2.37 1.26 7.85
C THR A 259 3.84 1.56 8.15
N SER A 260 4.56 2.24 7.25
CA SER A 260 5.99 2.53 7.42
C SER A 260 6.31 3.36 8.66
N GLY A 261 5.37 4.19 9.13
CA GLY A 261 5.51 4.96 10.38
C GLY A 261 5.10 4.21 11.66
N VAL A 262 4.68 2.95 11.56
CA VAL A 262 4.13 2.18 12.69
C VAL A 262 5.26 1.62 13.55
N THR A 263 5.13 1.78 14.87
CA THR A 263 6.11 1.33 15.86
C THR A 263 5.59 0.18 16.74
N ASP A 264 4.27 0.01 16.84
CA ASP A 264 3.64 -1.06 17.59
C ASP A 264 2.45 -1.65 16.81
N MET A 265 2.53 -2.95 16.52
CA MET A 265 1.50 -3.74 15.84
C MET A 265 1.00 -4.91 16.71
N SER A 266 1.21 -4.84 18.02
CA SER A 266 0.79 -5.91 18.92
C SER A 266 -0.71 -6.16 18.80
N TYR A 267 -1.13 -7.41 18.62
CA TYR A 267 -2.54 -7.79 18.48
C TYR A 267 -3.31 -7.14 17.32
N MET A 268 -2.63 -6.57 16.32
CA MET A 268 -3.28 -5.82 15.24
C MET A 268 -4.41 -6.60 14.54
N PHE A 269 -4.24 -7.91 14.33
CA PHE A 269 -5.19 -8.84 13.73
C PHE A 269 -5.62 -9.95 14.72
N LEU A 270 -5.69 -9.64 16.02
CA LEU A 270 -6.21 -10.58 17.02
C LEU A 270 -7.63 -11.04 16.64
N ASP A 271 -7.89 -12.35 16.68
CA ASP A 271 -9.19 -12.95 16.37
C ASP A 271 -9.70 -12.62 14.94
N TYR A 272 -8.81 -12.19 14.03
CA TYR A 272 -9.19 -11.92 12.65
C TYR A 272 -9.68 -13.20 11.96
N GLY A 273 -10.84 -13.13 11.32
CA GLY A 273 -11.47 -14.29 10.68
C GLY A 273 -12.04 -15.33 11.66
N ALA A 274 -12.08 -15.05 12.96
CA ALA A 274 -12.63 -15.95 13.97
C ALA A 274 -14.17 -16.05 13.97
N ASN A 275 -14.83 -15.69 12.87
CA ASN A 275 -16.26 -15.97 12.64
C ASN A 275 -16.47 -17.03 11.54
N GLY A 276 -15.40 -17.53 10.92
CA GLY A 276 -15.46 -18.50 9.83
C GLY A 276 -15.99 -17.95 8.50
N LYS A 277 -16.17 -16.63 8.36
CA LYS A 277 -16.63 -16.00 7.11
C LYS A 277 -15.53 -15.90 6.04
N ASN A 278 -14.25 -16.01 6.42
CA ASN A 278 -13.11 -16.00 5.49
C ASN A 278 -12.11 -17.14 5.81
N ASN A 279 -11.18 -17.36 4.89
CA ASN A 279 -10.13 -18.37 5.00
C ASN A 279 -8.74 -17.82 4.68
N ALA A 280 -8.62 -16.49 4.52
CA ALA A 280 -7.36 -15.86 4.18
C ALA A 280 -7.26 -14.42 4.68
N LEU A 281 -6.03 -14.02 5.01
CA LEU A 281 -5.62 -12.63 5.19
C LEU A 281 -4.47 -12.35 4.21
N ASP A 282 -4.65 -11.38 3.31
CA ASP A 282 -3.60 -10.85 2.45
C ASP A 282 -3.26 -9.43 2.90
N LEU A 283 -2.02 -9.23 3.36
CA LEU A 283 -1.53 -7.91 3.75
C LEU A 283 -1.15 -7.05 2.54
N GLU A 284 -1.13 -7.63 1.35
CA GLU A 284 -0.63 -7.05 0.12
C GLU A 284 0.87 -6.70 0.19
N ASP A 285 1.43 -6.33 -0.95
CA ASP A 285 2.85 -6.08 -1.09
C ASP A 285 3.36 -4.94 -0.18
N ASN A 286 2.47 -3.99 0.05
CA ASN A 286 2.71 -2.71 0.67
C ASN A 286 2.75 -2.75 2.22
N PHE A 287 2.56 -3.89 2.86
CA PHE A 287 2.58 -3.92 4.32
C PHE A 287 4.00 -3.83 4.90
N ASP A 288 4.47 -2.62 5.18
CA ASP A 288 5.82 -2.33 5.70
C ASP A 288 5.85 -2.40 7.22
N THR A 289 6.77 -3.21 7.76
CA THR A 289 6.98 -3.41 9.19
C THR A 289 8.41 -3.06 9.63
N SER A 290 9.17 -2.37 8.80
CA SER A 290 10.59 -2.06 9.03
C SER A 290 10.86 -1.21 10.27
N ASN A 291 9.93 -0.34 10.65
CA ASN A 291 10.03 0.52 11.84
C ASN A 291 9.32 -0.07 13.08
N VAL A 292 8.65 -1.21 12.94
CA VAL A 292 7.90 -1.84 14.04
C VAL A 292 8.86 -2.36 15.10
N LYS A 293 8.61 -1.98 16.36
CA LYS A 293 9.39 -2.39 17.53
C LYS A 293 8.76 -3.55 18.28
N ARG A 294 7.43 -3.62 18.27
CA ARG A 294 6.61 -4.62 18.99
C ARG A 294 5.53 -5.20 18.07
N MET A 295 5.43 -6.53 18.06
CA MET A 295 4.55 -7.29 17.17
C MET A 295 3.96 -8.53 17.89
N ASP A 296 3.87 -8.45 19.22
CA ASP A 296 3.41 -9.56 20.05
C ASP A 296 1.96 -9.89 19.73
N GLY A 297 1.67 -11.16 19.41
CA GLY A 297 0.34 -11.65 19.11
C GLY A 297 -0.32 -10.95 17.92
N MET A 298 0.43 -10.38 16.98
CA MET A 298 -0.12 -9.64 15.83
C MET A 298 -1.21 -10.42 15.10
N PHE A 299 -1.12 -11.75 15.04
CA PHE A 299 -2.08 -12.66 14.43
C PHE A 299 -2.57 -13.72 15.43
N ALA A 300 -2.66 -13.38 16.72
CA ALA A 300 -3.20 -14.30 17.72
C ALA A 300 -4.64 -14.71 17.33
N HIS A 301 -4.94 -16.00 17.43
CA HIS A 301 -6.26 -16.57 17.08
C HIS A 301 -6.71 -16.38 15.62
N LEU A 302 -5.78 -16.11 14.70
CA LEU A 302 -6.09 -15.96 13.29
C LEU A 302 -6.88 -17.18 12.77
N GLY A 303 -8.08 -16.94 12.24
CA GLY A 303 -8.92 -17.98 11.66
C GLY A 303 -9.33 -19.09 12.63
N ALA A 304 -9.48 -18.82 13.92
CA ALA A 304 -9.68 -19.85 14.95
C ALA A 304 -10.86 -20.83 14.72
N TYR A 305 -11.81 -20.50 13.85
CA TYR A 305 -12.96 -21.36 13.51
C TYR A 305 -12.95 -21.87 12.06
N SER A 306 -11.85 -21.68 11.33
CA SER A 306 -11.68 -22.13 9.95
C SER A 306 -10.77 -23.35 9.91
N GLU A 307 -11.18 -24.46 9.27
CA GLU A 307 -10.34 -25.68 9.18
C GLU A 307 -8.96 -25.43 8.56
N TYR A 308 -8.88 -24.43 7.67
CA TYR A 308 -7.67 -24.01 7.02
C TYR A 308 -7.63 -22.48 6.86
N TYR A 309 -6.47 -21.86 7.09
CA TYR A 309 -6.30 -20.43 6.94
C TYR A 309 -4.98 -20.03 6.25
N SER A 310 -5.06 -19.19 5.21
CA SER A 310 -3.90 -18.65 4.51
C SER A 310 -3.53 -17.25 5.03
N LEU A 311 -2.25 -17.00 5.24
CA LEU A 311 -1.73 -15.67 5.57
C LEU A 311 -0.67 -15.28 4.56
N ARG A 312 -0.83 -14.14 3.89
CA ARG A 312 0.19 -13.58 3.00
C ARG A 312 0.78 -12.31 3.61
N LEU A 313 2.10 -12.32 3.84
CA LEU A 313 2.79 -11.21 4.51
C LEU A 313 3.15 -10.05 3.58
N GLY A 314 3.30 -10.29 2.28
CA GLY A 314 3.71 -9.27 1.31
C GLY A 314 5.22 -9.06 1.19
N LYS A 315 5.64 -8.19 0.27
CA LYS A 315 7.06 -7.93 -0.05
C LYS A 315 7.76 -6.98 0.92
N ALA A 316 7.06 -5.99 1.45
CA ALA A 316 7.62 -5.01 2.39
C ALA A 316 7.75 -5.54 3.84
N PHE A 317 7.14 -6.69 4.14
CA PHE A 317 7.14 -7.26 5.48
C PHE A 317 8.54 -7.72 5.90
N THR A 318 8.96 -7.31 7.10
CA THR A 318 10.28 -7.64 7.67
C THR A 318 10.28 -7.63 9.20
N PHE A 319 11.23 -8.34 9.80
CA PHE A 319 11.43 -8.39 11.25
C PHE A 319 12.60 -7.50 11.74
N LYS A 320 13.23 -6.73 10.84
CA LYS A 320 14.45 -5.96 11.11
C LYS A 320 14.31 -4.91 12.22
N GLY A 321 13.11 -4.37 12.40
CA GLY A 321 12.84 -3.29 13.35
C GLY A 321 12.69 -3.75 14.81
N LEU A 322 12.49 -5.04 15.06
CA LEU A 322 11.98 -5.55 16.33
C LEU A 322 12.98 -5.46 17.48
N GLU A 323 12.47 -5.09 18.66
CA GLU A 323 13.26 -5.06 19.90
C GLU A 323 13.35 -6.44 20.56
N LYS A 324 12.36 -7.29 20.32
CA LYS A 324 12.23 -8.64 20.89
C LYS A 324 11.64 -9.60 19.86
N VAL A 325 11.95 -10.88 20.01
CA VAL A 325 11.33 -11.96 19.23
C VAL A 325 9.84 -12.07 19.63
N PRO A 326 8.89 -11.89 18.71
CA PRO A 326 7.47 -11.86 19.04
C PRO A 326 6.83 -13.23 18.83
N LEU A 327 5.94 -13.65 19.71
CA LEU A 327 5.04 -14.76 19.40
C LEU A 327 3.94 -14.24 18.45
N LEU A 328 4.03 -14.56 17.16
CA LEU A 328 3.16 -13.95 16.13
C LEU A 328 1.75 -14.55 16.13
N ILE A 329 1.66 -15.89 16.15
CA ILE A 329 0.41 -16.64 16.12
C ILE A 329 0.41 -17.62 17.29
N TYR A 330 -0.67 -17.60 18.08
CA TYR A 330 -0.94 -18.57 19.13
C TYR A 330 -2.45 -18.76 19.31
N TYR A 331 -2.84 -19.84 20.00
CA TYR A 331 -4.22 -20.20 20.32
C TYR A 331 -4.34 -20.57 21.80
N ASN A 332 -5.45 -20.17 22.45
CA ASN A 332 -5.71 -20.46 23.85
C ASN A 332 -6.07 -21.93 24.12
N THR A 333 -6.52 -22.66 23.10
CA THR A 333 -6.85 -24.08 23.17
C THR A 333 -6.07 -24.86 22.10
N PRO A 334 -5.68 -26.12 22.37
CA PRO A 334 -5.12 -26.98 21.33
C PRO A 334 -6.13 -27.12 20.20
N MET A 335 -5.78 -26.65 19.01
CA MET A 335 -6.63 -26.77 17.82
C MET A 335 -5.88 -27.54 16.73
N ASP A 336 -6.60 -28.39 15.99
CA ASP A 336 -6.10 -29.05 14.77
C ASP A 336 -6.17 -28.10 13.55
N LEU A 337 -5.87 -26.82 13.76
CA LEU A 337 -5.86 -25.81 12.70
C LEU A 337 -4.62 -26.01 11.82
N ARG A 338 -4.81 -25.91 10.50
CA ARG A 338 -3.72 -25.92 9.53
C ARG A 338 -3.76 -24.63 8.73
N GLY A 339 -2.62 -24.19 8.25
CA GLY A 339 -2.56 -23.02 7.40
C GLY A 339 -1.24 -22.88 6.69
N THR A 340 -1.19 -21.94 5.74
CA THR A 340 0.04 -21.59 5.04
C THR A 340 0.34 -20.12 5.24
N VAL A 341 1.57 -19.81 5.63
CA VAL A 341 2.11 -18.45 5.63
C VAL A 341 2.96 -18.26 4.38
N TYR A 342 2.50 -17.39 3.48
CA TYR A 342 3.19 -16.98 2.27
C TYR A 342 4.10 -15.79 2.56
N VAL A 343 5.40 -15.95 2.25
CA VAL A 343 6.43 -14.95 2.52
C VAL A 343 7.23 -14.62 1.28
N SER A 344 7.65 -13.37 1.14
CA SER A 344 8.32 -12.86 -0.06
C SER A 344 9.84 -13.02 -0.07
N SER A 345 10.46 -13.34 1.07
CA SER A 345 11.92 -13.45 1.19
C SER A 345 12.36 -14.63 2.06
N ASP A 346 13.52 -15.19 1.72
CA ASP A 346 14.19 -16.21 2.53
C ASP A 346 14.48 -15.71 3.94
N GLU A 347 14.80 -14.42 4.10
CA GLU A 347 15.07 -13.80 5.40
C GLU A 347 13.85 -13.91 6.35
N VAL A 348 12.65 -13.56 5.86
CA VAL A 348 11.40 -13.65 6.63
C VAL A 348 11.04 -15.11 6.91
N ARG A 349 11.16 -15.99 5.90
CA ARG A 349 10.91 -17.43 6.06
C ARG A 349 11.81 -18.02 7.14
N ASP A 350 13.10 -17.73 7.06
CA ASP A 350 14.11 -18.25 7.96
C ASP A 350 13.90 -17.72 9.39
N TYR A 351 13.50 -16.45 9.55
CA TYR A 351 13.17 -15.88 10.85
C TYR A 351 12.00 -16.61 11.53
N ILE A 352 10.94 -16.92 10.79
CA ILE A 352 9.75 -17.61 11.31
C ILE A 352 10.08 -19.08 11.66
N THR A 353 10.91 -19.74 10.85
CA THR A 353 11.13 -21.19 10.95
C THR A 353 12.33 -21.61 11.81
N LYS A 354 13.34 -20.77 11.99
CA LYS A 354 14.63 -21.16 12.61
C LYS A 354 14.84 -20.70 14.05
N THR A 355 13.85 -20.10 14.71
CA THR A 355 14.04 -19.53 16.06
C THR A 355 14.38 -20.63 17.08
N ILE A 356 15.58 -20.53 17.67
CA ILE A 356 16.47 -21.61 18.13
C ILE A 356 16.01 -22.34 19.42
N GLU A 357 14.92 -21.93 20.06
CA GLU A 357 14.49 -22.49 21.35
C GLU A 357 12.96 -22.72 21.41
N GLY A 358 12.47 -23.76 20.74
CA GLY A 358 11.18 -24.40 21.06
C GLY A 358 9.89 -23.61 20.84
N GLN A 359 9.94 -22.37 20.34
CA GLN A 359 8.76 -21.55 20.02
C GLN A 359 8.78 -21.24 18.53
N SER A 360 8.05 -22.02 17.73
CA SER A 360 7.71 -21.58 16.37
C SER A 360 6.87 -20.31 16.52
N LEU A 361 7.29 -19.20 15.90
CA LEU A 361 6.51 -17.94 15.95
C LEU A 361 5.13 -18.12 15.32
N VAL A 362 4.98 -19.17 14.50
CA VAL A 362 3.71 -19.63 13.97
C VAL A 362 3.55 -21.12 14.27
N MET A 363 2.91 -21.46 15.38
CA MET A 363 2.57 -22.84 15.67
C MET A 363 1.51 -23.35 14.67
N TYR A 364 1.67 -24.57 14.17
CA TYR A 364 0.70 -25.28 13.31
C TYR A 364 0.54 -24.83 11.84
N TYR A 365 1.33 -23.85 11.36
CA TYR A 365 1.32 -23.46 9.94
C TYR A 365 2.56 -23.94 9.19
N GLU A 366 2.37 -24.23 7.91
CA GLU A 366 3.46 -24.37 6.94
C GLU A 366 3.90 -22.97 6.47
N VAL A 367 5.21 -22.75 6.33
CA VAL A 367 5.74 -21.47 5.84
C VAL A 367 6.33 -21.68 4.45
N VAL A 368 5.74 -21.02 3.45
CA VAL A 368 6.07 -21.19 2.03
C VAL A 368 6.57 -19.88 1.46
N GLN A 369 7.72 -19.91 0.78
CA GLN A 369 8.20 -18.75 0.04
C GLN A 369 7.38 -18.58 -1.24
N GLU A 370 6.91 -17.37 -1.51
CA GLU A 370 6.22 -17.02 -2.75
C GLU A 370 7.17 -17.16 -3.94
N VAL A 371 7.12 -18.32 -4.59
CA VAL A 371 7.67 -18.47 -5.93
C VAL A 371 6.61 -17.91 -6.87
N ARG A 372 6.82 -16.68 -7.37
CA ARG A 372 5.91 -16.04 -8.33
C ARG A 372 5.48 -17.06 -9.39
N MET A 373 4.19 -17.41 -9.43
CA MET A 373 3.63 -17.96 -10.66
C MET A 373 3.66 -16.84 -11.71
N PHE A 374 4.12 -17.24 -12.89
CA PHE A 374 4.62 -16.42 -14.00
C PHE A 374 3.66 -15.35 -14.52
#